data_AF-A0A1F6EH26-F1
#
_entry.id   AF-A0A1F6EH26-F1
#
_cell.length_a   1.000
_cell.length_b   1.000
_cell.length_c   1.000
_cell.angle_alpha   90.00
_cell.angle_beta   90.00
_cell.angle_gamma   90.00
#
_symmetry.space_group_name_H-M   'P 1'
#
loop_
_entity.id
_entity.type
_entity.pdbx_description
1 polymer ?
#
loop_
_entity_poly.entity_id
_entity_poly.type
_entity_poly.pdbx_seq_one_letter_code
_entity_poly.pdbx_strand_id
1 'polypeptide(L)'
;MVRPPITSNEQSRLKAVKQLKILDTALEERFDSITREAVKRLRAPISTISIIDKDREWFKSRVGLDQTQGPRDISFCGHSMLARDIFIVEDTLLDERFADNPYVIGEPHLRFYAGVSLHERDSGLPVGVFCIKDIRPRKLSAGEIAALIELAGRVEAELNVRKQK
;
A
#
# COMPACT_ATOMS: atom_id res chain seq x y z
N MET A 1 -7.70 0.33 18.21
CA MET A 1 -7.40 0.01 16.81
C MET A 1 -6.69 -1.31 16.80
N VAL A 2 -6.94 -2.14 15.80
CA VAL A 2 -6.26 -3.44 15.70
C VAL A 2 -4.91 -3.20 15.03
N ARG A 3 -3.82 -3.63 15.66
CA ARG A 3 -2.49 -3.56 15.04
C ARG A 3 -2.40 -4.58 13.90
N PRO A 4 -1.69 -4.27 12.80
CA PRO A 4 -1.44 -5.24 11.74
C PRO A 4 -0.80 -6.53 12.27
N PRO A 5 -1.21 -7.71 11.77
CA PRO A 5 -0.62 -8.97 12.21
C PRO A 5 0.86 -9.05 11.82
N ILE A 6 1.67 -9.65 12.71
CA ILE A 6 3.00 -10.15 12.37
C ILE A 6 2.89 -11.66 12.17
N THR A 7 3.19 -12.15 10.97
CA THR A 7 3.07 -13.57 10.63
C THR A 7 4.32 -14.36 11.06
N SER A 8 4.19 -15.68 11.18
CA SER A 8 5.30 -16.57 11.56
C SER A 8 6.49 -16.54 10.58
N ASN A 9 6.25 -16.17 9.31
CA ASN A 9 7.26 -16.03 8.27
C ASN A 9 7.82 -14.60 8.12
N GLU A 10 7.58 -13.69 9.06
CA GLU A 10 8.00 -12.28 8.98
C GLU A 10 9.51 -12.12 8.71
N GLN A 11 10.36 -12.96 9.31
CA GLN A 11 11.81 -12.89 9.07
C GLN A 11 12.17 -13.16 7.60
N SER A 12 11.51 -14.12 6.95
CA SER A 12 11.70 -14.40 5.52
C SER A 12 11.16 -13.26 4.66
N ARG A 13 10.01 -12.69 5.05
CA ARG A 13 9.42 -11.54 4.38
C ARG A 13 10.34 -10.32 4.40
N LEU A 14 10.94 -10.01 5.55
CA LEU A 14 11.91 -8.93 5.69
C LEU A 14 13.20 -9.18 4.88
N LYS A 15 13.60 -10.45 4.68
CA LYS A 15 14.70 -10.78 3.76
C LYS A 15 14.30 -10.46 2.31
N ALA A 16 13.09 -10.81 1.88
CA ALA A 16 12.58 -10.48 0.56
C ALA A 16 12.52 -8.94 0.34
N VAL A 17 12.02 -8.18 1.32
CA VAL A 17 12.04 -6.70 1.29
C VAL A 17 13.46 -6.16 1.08
N LYS A 18 14.45 -6.69 1.80
CA LYS A 18 15.85 -6.27 1.66
C LYS A 18 16.45 -6.62 0.30
N GLN A 19 16.05 -7.74 -0.31
CA GLN A 19 16.53 -8.17 -1.62
C GLN A 19 16.13 -7.21 -2.74
N LEU A 20 14.99 -6.51 -2.60
CA LEU A 20 14.56 -5.48 -3.56
C LEU A 20 15.50 -4.27 -3.61
N LYS A 21 16.29 -4.02 -2.56
CA LYS A 21 17.19 -2.85 -2.44
C LYS A 21 16.50 -1.52 -2.75
N ILE A 22 15.23 -1.41 -2.34
CA ILE A 22 14.37 -0.28 -2.68
C ILE A 22 14.10 0.66 -1.50
N LEU A 23 14.23 0.19 -0.27
CA LEU A 23 14.07 1.01 0.93
C LEU A 23 15.09 2.16 0.93
N ASP A 24 14.64 3.33 1.36
CA ASP A 24 15.46 4.55 1.51
C ASP A 24 16.19 4.99 0.23
N THR A 25 15.64 4.61 -0.93
CA THR A 25 16.12 5.07 -2.24
C THR A 25 15.37 6.31 -2.70
N ALA A 26 15.96 7.07 -3.61
CA ALA A 26 15.31 8.24 -4.21
C ALA A 26 14.00 7.87 -4.92
N LEU A 27 13.15 8.86 -5.13
CA LEU A 27 11.97 8.74 -5.99
C LEU A 27 12.40 8.32 -7.39
N GLU A 28 11.61 7.45 -8.03
CA GLU A 28 11.87 7.00 -9.39
C GLU A 28 10.60 7.15 -10.22
N GLU A 29 10.72 7.82 -11.37
CA GLU A 29 9.60 8.17 -12.25
C GLU A 29 8.80 6.95 -12.74
N ARG A 30 9.42 5.77 -12.81
CA ARG A 30 8.73 4.51 -13.13
C ARG A 30 7.67 4.11 -12.09
N PHE A 31 7.85 4.50 -10.83
CA PHE A 31 6.85 4.32 -9.77
C PHE A 31 5.91 5.53 -9.70
N ASP A 32 6.45 6.75 -9.80
CA ASP A 32 5.66 7.97 -9.65
C ASP A 32 4.61 8.16 -10.75
N SER A 33 4.93 7.76 -11.99
CA SER A 33 3.98 7.77 -13.10
C SER A 33 2.75 6.91 -12.81
N ILE A 34 2.94 5.70 -12.25
CA ILE A 34 1.86 4.77 -11.89
C ILE A 34 1.00 5.34 -10.75
N THR A 35 1.63 5.89 -9.71
CA THR A 35 0.92 6.49 -8.57
C THR A 35 0.07 7.70 -9.00
N ARG A 36 0.61 8.57 -9.87
CA ARG A 36 -0.15 9.70 -10.44
C ARG A 36 -1.28 9.24 -11.36
N GLU A 37 -1.07 8.15 -12.11
CA GLU A 37 -2.12 7.55 -12.94
C GLU A 37 -3.27 7.01 -12.09
N ALA A 38 -2.99 6.33 -10.98
CA ALA A 38 -4.02 5.84 -10.06
C ALA A 38 -4.91 6.97 -9.53
N VAL A 39 -4.33 8.06 -9.05
CA VAL A 39 -5.10 9.23 -8.56
C VAL A 39 -6.05 9.76 -9.64
N LYS A 40 -5.59 9.86 -10.90
CA LYS A 40 -6.40 10.35 -12.01
C LYS A 40 -7.48 9.34 -12.43
N ARG A 41 -7.10 8.08 -12.67
CA ARG A 41 -7.97 7.03 -13.20
C ARG A 41 -9.02 6.60 -12.18
N LEU A 42 -8.64 6.53 -10.91
CA LEU A 42 -9.50 6.11 -9.81
C LEU A 42 -10.10 7.31 -9.07
N ARG A 43 -9.84 8.56 -9.47
CA ARG A 43 -10.42 9.77 -8.84
C ARG A 43 -10.31 9.78 -7.30
N ALA A 44 -9.23 9.24 -6.77
CA ALA A 44 -8.95 9.19 -5.33
C ALA A 44 -7.87 10.23 -5.02
N PRO A 45 -8.01 11.04 -3.95
CA PRO A 45 -7.07 12.12 -3.66
C PRO A 45 -5.68 11.61 -3.27
N ILE A 46 -5.59 10.37 -2.76
CA ILE A 46 -4.36 9.79 -2.24
C ILE A 46 -4.09 8.44 -2.92
N SER A 47 -2.84 8.21 -3.31
CA SER A 47 -2.33 6.91 -3.73
C SER A 47 -0.90 6.72 -3.27
N THR A 48 -0.54 5.50 -2.84
CA THR A 48 0.82 5.18 -2.41
C THR A 48 1.28 3.81 -2.90
N ILE A 49 2.57 3.73 -3.23
CA ILE A 49 3.33 2.49 -3.29
C ILE A 49 4.08 2.37 -1.97
N SER A 50 3.60 1.49 -1.09
CA SER A 50 4.12 1.31 0.26
C SER A 50 4.93 0.02 0.35
N ILE A 51 6.14 0.08 0.93
CA ILE A 51 6.95 -1.08 1.31
C ILE A 51 6.87 -1.24 2.82
N ILE A 52 6.52 -2.44 3.30
CA ILE A 52 6.34 -2.70 4.73
C ILE A 52 7.65 -3.26 5.31
N ASP A 53 8.32 -2.45 6.11
CA ASP A 53 9.53 -2.84 6.85
C ASP A 53 9.16 -3.38 8.24
N LYS A 54 10.15 -3.59 9.11
CA LYS A 54 9.96 -4.16 10.45
C LYS A 54 8.95 -3.36 11.29
N ASP A 55 9.14 -2.05 11.38
CA ASP A 55 8.42 -1.12 12.27
C ASP A 55 7.80 0.08 11.54
N ARG A 56 8.04 0.21 10.23
CA ARG A 56 7.53 1.31 9.42
C ARG A 56 6.88 0.84 8.12
N GLU A 57 5.97 1.67 7.65
CA GLU A 57 5.50 1.72 6.27
C GLU A 57 6.31 2.81 5.55
N TRP A 58 7.11 2.45 4.55
CA TRP A 58 7.92 3.39 3.79
C TRP A 58 7.30 3.62 2.40
N PHE A 59 7.15 4.87 1.97
CA PHE A 59 6.51 5.20 0.70
C PHE A 59 7.55 5.32 -0.41
N LYS A 60 7.57 4.34 -1.32
CA LYS A 60 8.39 4.42 -2.54
C LYS A 60 7.90 5.51 -3.49
N SER A 61 6.59 5.70 -3.52
CA SER A 61 5.91 6.73 -4.28
C SER A 61 4.62 7.11 -3.58
N ARG A 62 4.25 8.39 -3.65
CA ARG A 62 3.07 8.94 -2.98
C ARG A 62 2.50 10.12 -3.74
N VAL A 63 1.19 10.25 -3.71
CA VAL A 63 0.44 11.46 -4.10
C VAL A 63 -0.59 11.74 -3.01
N GLY A 64 -0.76 13.02 -2.66
CA GLY A 64 -1.75 13.45 -1.66
C GLY A 64 -1.33 13.30 -0.19
N LEU A 65 -0.06 12.97 0.08
CA LEU A 65 0.53 12.89 1.42
C LEU A 65 1.89 13.58 1.41
N ASP A 66 2.26 14.27 2.50
CA ASP A 66 3.58 14.91 2.65
C ASP A 66 4.61 14.00 3.33
N GLN A 67 4.13 13.11 4.19
CA GLN A 67 4.97 12.16 4.94
C GLN A 67 5.61 11.16 3.96
N THR A 68 6.87 10.80 4.19
CA THR A 68 7.60 9.80 3.39
C THR A 68 7.54 8.40 3.98
N GLN A 69 7.06 8.29 5.22
CA GLN A 69 6.83 7.02 5.92
C GLN A 69 5.83 7.22 7.07
N GLY A 70 5.33 6.12 7.61
CA GLY A 70 4.48 6.08 8.81
C GLY A 70 4.78 4.86 9.69
N PRO A 71 4.26 4.80 10.92
CA PRO A 71 4.44 3.64 11.79
C PRO A 71 3.67 2.44 11.23
N ARG A 72 4.30 1.26 11.17
CA ARG A 72 3.62 0.03 10.71
C ARG A 72 2.40 -0.28 11.57
N ASP A 73 2.51 -0.09 12.88
CA ASP A 73 1.47 -0.41 13.86
C ASP A 73 0.13 0.30 13.61
N ILE A 74 0.17 1.42 12.88
CA ILE A 74 -1.03 2.18 12.51
C ILE A 74 -1.35 2.17 11.01
N SER A 75 -0.60 1.39 10.23
CA SER A 75 -0.77 1.31 8.79
C SER A 75 -1.97 0.47 8.37
N PHE A 76 -2.74 0.98 7.42
CA PHE A 76 -3.73 0.19 6.68
C PHE A 76 -3.03 -0.90 5.83
N CYS A 77 -1.89 -0.54 5.25
CA CYS A 77 -1.13 -1.42 4.38
C CYS A 77 -0.57 -2.64 5.10
N GLY A 78 -0.23 -2.53 6.40
CA GLY A 78 0.14 -3.70 7.20
C GLY A 78 -0.96 -4.75 7.28
N HIS A 79 -2.24 -4.33 7.33
CA HIS A 79 -3.38 -5.25 7.28
C HIS A 79 -3.60 -5.78 5.86
N SER A 80 -3.60 -4.88 4.86
CA SER A 80 -3.87 -5.21 3.46
C SER A 80 -2.82 -6.13 2.83
N MET A 81 -1.57 -6.09 3.28
CA MET A 81 -0.47 -6.90 2.75
C MET A 81 -0.73 -8.41 2.87
N LEU A 82 -1.52 -8.82 3.86
CA LEU A 82 -1.83 -10.23 4.13
C LEU A 82 -3.11 -10.71 3.42
N ALA A 83 -3.82 -9.82 2.73
CA ALA A 83 -4.98 -10.18 1.92
C ALA A 83 -4.54 -10.95 0.67
N ARG A 84 -5.30 -11.99 0.31
CA ARG A 84 -5.08 -12.75 -0.94
C ARG A 84 -5.53 -11.97 -2.18
N ASP A 85 -6.61 -11.23 -2.02
CA ASP A 85 -7.22 -10.39 -3.04
C ASP A 85 -7.13 -8.91 -2.63
N ILE A 86 -7.79 -8.05 -3.42
CA ILE A 86 -7.97 -6.64 -3.05
C ILE A 86 -8.60 -6.51 -1.66
N PHE A 87 -8.02 -5.65 -0.83
CA PHE A 87 -8.52 -5.32 0.50
C PHE A 87 -9.23 -3.98 0.43
N ILE A 88 -10.54 -3.95 0.70
CA ILE A 88 -11.38 -2.76 0.60
C ILE A 88 -11.99 -2.44 1.97
N VAL A 89 -11.92 -1.17 2.36
CA VAL A 89 -12.64 -0.59 3.48
C VAL A 89 -13.44 0.58 2.94
N GLU A 90 -14.76 0.39 2.81
CA GLU A 90 -15.66 1.38 2.21
C GLU A 90 -15.90 2.60 3.09
N ASP A 91 -15.98 2.37 4.41
CA ASP A 91 -16.01 3.39 5.45
C ASP A 91 -15.18 2.93 6.66
N THR A 92 -14.08 3.63 6.94
CA THR A 92 -13.18 3.32 8.06
C THR A 92 -13.81 3.53 9.44
N LEU A 93 -14.85 4.36 9.55
CA LEU A 93 -15.57 4.56 10.81
C LEU A 93 -16.45 3.37 11.19
N LEU A 94 -16.83 2.55 10.20
CA LEU A 94 -17.65 1.36 10.39
C LEU A 94 -16.79 0.08 10.52
N ASP A 95 -15.48 0.20 10.38
CA ASP A 95 -14.56 -0.92 10.45
C ASP A 95 -13.82 -0.93 11.80
N GLU A 96 -14.12 -1.91 12.65
CA GLU A 96 -13.55 -2.04 14.00
C GLU A 96 -12.01 -2.06 14.02
N ARG A 97 -11.36 -2.44 12.91
CA ARG A 97 -9.90 -2.44 12.80
C ARG A 97 -9.34 -1.03 12.76
N PHE A 98 -10.10 -0.07 12.23
CA PHE A 98 -9.66 1.27 11.86
C PHE A 98 -10.43 2.41 12.51
N ALA A 99 -11.60 2.18 13.11
CA ALA A 99 -12.49 3.24 13.60
C ALA A 99 -11.83 4.23 14.59
N ASP A 100 -10.86 3.78 15.39
CA ASP A 100 -10.07 4.58 16.32
C ASP A 100 -8.59 4.74 15.88
N ASN A 101 -8.28 4.48 14.61
CA ASN A 101 -6.96 4.72 14.04
C ASN A 101 -6.67 6.24 13.98
N PRO A 102 -5.46 6.71 14.34
CA PRO A 102 -5.09 8.13 14.29
C PRO A 102 -5.38 8.82 12.95
N TYR A 103 -5.21 8.12 11.81
CA TYR A 103 -5.48 8.67 10.49
C TYR A 103 -6.98 8.73 10.13
N VAL A 104 -7.85 8.14 10.95
CA VAL A 104 -9.31 8.15 10.79
C VAL A 104 -9.94 9.21 11.69
N ILE A 105 -9.57 9.22 12.97
CA ILE A 105 -10.09 10.15 13.97
C ILE A 105 -9.44 11.53 13.89
N GLY A 106 -8.18 11.60 13.46
CA GLY A 106 -7.44 12.82 13.19
C GLY A 106 -7.08 12.96 11.72
N GLU A 107 -6.35 14.01 11.38
CA GLU A 107 -5.88 14.26 10.02
C GLU A 107 -5.12 13.03 9.44
N PRO A 108 -5.39 12.61 8.19
CA PRO A 108 -6.17 13.33 7.17
C PRO A 108 -7.67 12.96 7.15
N HIS A 109 -8.20 12.36 8.22
CA HIS A 109 -9.59 11.89 8.31
C HIS A 109 -9.96 10.88 7.21
N LEU A 110 -9.12 9.87 7.02
CA LEU A 110 -9.38 8.79 6.07
C LEU A 110 -10.75 8.16 6.33
N ARG A 111 -11.51 7.96 5.26
CA ARG A 111 -12.81 7.28 5.24
C ARG A 111 -12.83 6.08 4.32
N PHE A 112 -11.98 6.04 3.30
CA PHE A 112 -11.93 4.94 2.37
C PHE A 112 -10.49 4.46 2.17
N TYR A 113 -10.34 3.15 2.01
CA TYR A 113 -9.08 2.50 1.67
C TYR A 113 -9.33 1.34 0.69
N ALA A 114 -8.52 1.24 -0.37
CA ALA A 114 -8.41 0.03 -1.16
C ALA A 114 -6.95 -0.27 -1.48
N GLY A 115 -6.49 -1.49 -1.19
CA GLY A 115 -5.11 -1.90 -1.36
C GLY A 115 -4.96 -3.27 -2.01
N VAL A 116 -3.91 -3.44 -2.80
CA VAL A 116 -3.51 -4.71 -3.42
C VAL A 116 -2.10 -5.05 -2.97
N SER A 117 -1.91 -6.25 -2.43
CA SER A 117 -0.61 -6.70 -1.94
C SER A 117 0.38 -6.89 -3.09
N LEU A 118 1.63 -6.47 -2.87
CA LEU A 118 2.73 -6.56 -3.82
C LEU A 118 3.73 -7.61 -3.34
N HIS A 119 4.19 -8.46 -4.24
CA HIS A 119 5.02 -9.61 -3.92
C HIS A 119 6.41 -9.51 -4.55
N GLU A 120 7.40 -10.03 -3.83
CA GLU A 120 8.70 -10.31 -4.41
C GLU A 120 8.62 -11.62 -5.19
N ARG A 121 9.15 -11.62 -6.42
CA ARG A 121 8.93 -12.67 -7.42
C ARG A 121 9.52 -14.02 -7.01
N ASP A 122 10.72 -14.07 -6.48
CA ASP A 122 11.44 -15.33 -6.26
C ASP A 122 10.93 -16.07 -5.01
N SER A 123 10.64 -15.33 -3.95
CA SER A 123 10.11 -15.87 -2.68
C SER A 123 8.59 -16.00 -2.67
N GLY A 124 7.88 -15.24 -3.51
CA GLY A 124 6.42 -15.12 -3.48
C GLY A 124 5.89 -14.45 -2.22
N LEU A 125 6.75 -13.84 -1.40
CA LEU A 125 6.36 -13.21 -0.14
C LEU A 125 5.88 -11.78 -0.36
N PRO A 126 4.85 -11.33 0.38
CA PRO A 126 4.34 -9.98 0.23
C PRO A 126 5.30 -8.97 0.86
N VAL A 127 5.66 -7.94 0.13
CA VAL A 127 6.68 -6.94 0.49
C VAL A 127 6.10 -5.55 0.70
N GLY A 128 4.90 -5.30 0.15
CA GLY A 128 4.32 -3.98 0.12
C GLY A 128 2.86 -4.00 -0.31
N VAL A 129 2.29 -2.83 -0.51
CA VAL A 129 0.92 -2.63 -0.98
C VAL A 129 0.87 -1.45 -1.93
N PHE A 130 0.15 -1.59 -3.03
CA PHE A 130 -0.32 -0.46 -3.82
C PHE A 130 -1.74 -0.11 -3.40
N CYS A 131 -1.98 1.11 -2.96
CA CYS A 131 -3.29 1.48 -2.44
C CYS A 131 -3.73 2.90 -2.83
N ILE A 132 -5.05 3.09 -2.82
CA ILE A 132 -5.71 4.38 -2.87
C ILE A 132 -6.47 4.66 -1.57
N LYS A 133 -6.57 5.94 -1.21
CA LYS A 133 -7.26 6.39 0.00
C LYS A 133 -8.12 7.62 -0.31
N ASP A 134 -9.21 7.78 0.42
CA ASP A 134 -10.10 8.94 0.31
C ASP A 134 -10.56 9.40 1.69
N ILE A 135 -10.94 10.68 1.78
CA ILE A 135 -11.52 11.33 2.97
C ILE A 135 -13.05 11.25 2.97
N ARG A 136 -13.64 10.57 1.98
CA ARG A 136 -15.08 10.27 1.90
C ARG A 136 -15.29 8.75 1.76
N PRO A 137 -16.34 8.19 2.38
CA PRO A 137 -16.71 6.80 2.16
C PRO A 137 -16.98 6.54 0.67
N ARG A 138 -16.63 5.34 0.20
CA ARG A 138 -16.70 5.02 -1.23
C ARG A 138 -16.83 3.53 -1.48
N LYS A 139 -17.60 3.19 -2.53
CA LYS A 139 -17.64 1.86 -3.13
C LYS A 139 -16.95 1.90 -4.49
N LEU A 140 -16.08 0.93 -4.76
CA LEU A 140 -15.47 0.79 -6.09
C LEU A 140 -16.39 -0.01 -7.01
N SER A 141 -16.51 0.45 -8.24
CA SER A 141 -17.08 -0.33 -9.34
C SER A 141 -16.13 -1.45 -9.77
N ALA A 142 -16.64 -2.46 -10.48
CA ALA A 142 -15.83 -3.54 -11.03
C ALA A 142 -14.69 -3.02 -11.94
N GLY A 143 -14.95 -1.96 -12.72
CA GLY A 143 -13.93 -1.33 -13.57
C GLY A 143 -12.81 -0.63 -12.78
N GLU A 144 -13.15 -0.01 -11.65
CA GLU A 144 -12.16 0.61 -10.75
C GLU A 144 -11.33 -0.43 -10.00
N ILE A 145 -11.96 -1.53 -9.56
CA ILE A 145 -11.27 -2.67 -8.97
C ILE A 145 -10.27 -3.26 -9.98
N ALA A 146 -10.72 -3.52 -11.21
CA ALA A 146 -9.85 -4.05 -12.27
C ALA A 146 -8.68 -3.09 -12.57
N ALA A 147 -8.94 -1.78 -12.63
CA ALA A 147 -7.90 -0.78 -12.83
C ALA A 147 -6.88 -0.73 -11.68
N LEU A 148 -7.32 -0.85 -10.42
CA LEU A 148 -6.40 -0.87 -9.28
C LEU A 148 -5.51 -2.11 -9.29
N ILE A 149 -6.06 -3.28 -9.62
CA ILE A 149 -5.31 -4.54 -9.74
C ILE A 149 -4.31 -4.46 -10.90
N GLU A 150 -4.72 -3.93 -12.06
CA GLU A 150 -3.85 -3.73 -13.23
C GLU A 150 -2.64 -2.84 -12.88
N LEU A 151 -2.89 -1.71 -12.21
CA LEU A 151 -1.85 -0.79 -11.77
C LEU A 151 -0.94 -1.43 -10.72
N ALA A 152 -1.49 -2.18 -9.76
CA ALA A 152 -0.70 -2.94 -8.79
C ALA A 152 0.22 -3.95 -9.48
N GLY A 153 -0.26 -4.66 -10.51
CA GLY A 153 0.56 -5.58 -11.31
C GLY A 153 1.72 -4.87 -12.02
N ARG A 154 1.52 -3.64 -12.51
CA ARG A 154 2.60 -2.81 -13.07
C ARG A 154 3.64 -2.43 -12.02
N VAL A 155 3.19 -2.04 -10.82
CA VAL A 155 4.11 -1.76 -9.69
C VAL A 155 4.91 -3.00 -9.32
N GLU A 156 4.24 -4.15 -9.17
CA GLU A 156 4.90 -5.41 -8.84
C GLU A 156 5.92 -5.81 -9.91
N ALA A 157 5.61 -5.63 -11.19
CA ALA A 157 6.57 -5.83 -12.27
C ALA A 157 7.83 -4.94 -12.10
N GLU A 158 7.65 -3.65 -11.82
CA GLU A 158 8.73 -2.68 -11.60
C GLU A 158 9.59 -2.98 -10.38
N LEU A 159 8.97 -3.46 -9.28
CA LEU A 159 9.68 -3.92 -8.08
C LEU A 159 10.62 -5.09 -8.40
N ASN A 160 10.19 -5.97 -9.29
CA ASN A 160 10.87 -7.21 -9.62
C ASN A 160 11.80 -7.10 -10.85
N VAL A 161 12.05 -5.90 -11.36
CA VAL A 161 13.05 -5.67 -12.43
C VAL A 161 14.45 -5.93 -11.87
N ARG A 162 15.11 -6.98 -12.37
CA ARG A 162 16.53 -7.21 -12.08
C ARG A 162 17.35 -6.21 -12.90
N LYS A 163 18.10 -5.33 -12.22
CA LYS A 163 19.21 -4.61 -12.87
C LYS A 163 20.25 -5.66 -13.25
N GLN A 164 20.32 -6.00 -14.54
CA GLN A 164 21.46 -6.75 -15.08
C GLN A 164 22.72 -5.92 -14.76
N LYS A 165 23.67 -6.56 -14.09
CA LYS A 165 25.02 -6.01 -13.95
C LYS A 165 25.72 -6.08 -15.29
#